data_AF-A0A061NTY9-F1
#
_entry.id   AF-A0A061NTY9-F1
#
_cell.length_a   1.000
_cell.length_b   1.000
_cell.length_c   1.000
_cell.angle_alpha   90.00
_cell.angle_beta   90.00
_cell.angle_gamma   90.00
#
_symmetry.space_group_name_H-M   'P 1'
#
loop_
_entity.id
_entity.type
_entity.pdbx_description
1 polymer ?
#
loop_
_entity_poly.entity_id
_entity_poly.type
_entity_poly.pdbx_seq_one_letter_code
_entity_poly.pdbx_strand_id
1 'polypeptide(L)'
;MLPLEWRLKPYFIKSLVYSFVVDVIKLVSFITVFLSLFLHTTTINLLFLFFIVGIVAYNLLMKWIEQWLENPVQLLLHRLNRFFLLYFMCYFMFTNEWIYVLIVMSLNFVYVIYFFRKRRILDWHWLINEEESALLRNFKFINFFIDVPNLKRSFRRRRLLTTILQKCVPYRQSSTFLYLYSLLFVRHNDYFYLYLRLTAIGIVVNYAMPTSGWVFTLLILYMTGSQVIPLQHELKQIVLLYPIPKSQIKDSFLKFVLVILYAQCFILYFPMFMQFSTAILFYLVISSLFVYVFVYKYVSKRVNVSGSTFKE
;
A
#
# COMPACT_ATOMS: atom_id res chain seq x y z
N MET A 1 9.69 -7.57 37.55
CA MET A 1 8.31 -7.74 37.07
C MET A 1 7.47 -6.65 37.71
N LEU A 2 6.85 -5.78 36.91
CA LEU A 2 6.04 -4.68 37.44
C LEU A 2 4.71 -5.26 37.97
N PRO A 3 4.25 -4.92 39.18
CA PRO A 3 2.99 -5.43 39.75
C PRO A 3 1.76 -5.10 38.88
N LEU A 4 1.86 -4.10 37.99
CA LEU A 4 0.82 -3.72 37.04
C LEU A 4 0.57 -4.76 35.93
N GLU A 5 1.55 -5.60 35.58
CA GLU A 5 1.48 -6.55 34.47
C GLU A 5 0.36 -7.60 34.66
N TRP A 6 0.12 -7.99 35.92
CA TRP A 6 -0.94 -8.94 36.26
C TRP A 6 -2.35 -8.39 35.99
N ARG A 7 -2.55 -7.07 36.11
CA ARG A 7 -3.85 -6.42 35.82
C ARG A 7 -4.14 -6.30 34.33
N LEU A 8 -3.13 -6.44 33.46
CA LEU A 8 -3.26 -6.31 32.00
C LEU A 8 -3.60 -7.63 31.30
N LYS A 9 -3.49 -8.79 31.97
CA LYS A 9 -3.89 -10.10 31.43
C LYS A 9 -5.30 -10.11 30.79
N PRO A 10 -6.37 -9.61 31.44
CA PRO A 10 -7.69 -9.60 30.82
C PRO A 10 -7.76 -8.70 29.57
N TYR A 11 -6.98 -7.62 29.53
CA TYR A 11 -6.88 -6.76 28.33
C TYR A 11 -6.25 -7.51 27.16
N PHE A 12 -5.14 -8.23 27.40
CA PHE A 12 -4.50 -9.04 26.37
C PHE A 12 -5.42 -10.12 25.79
N ILE A 13 -6.19 -10.83 26.63
CA ILE A 13 -7.13 -11.85 26.17
C ILE A 13 -8.23 -11.22 25.29
N LYS A 14 -8.81 -10.09 25.71
CA LYS A 14 -9.83 -9.38 24.93
C LYS A 14 -9.27 -8.88 23.59
N SER A 15 -8.06 -8.32 23.59
CA SER A 15 -7.38 -7.85 22.38
C SER A 15 -7.09 -9.00 21.41
N LEU A 16 -6.69 -10.16 21.92
CA LEU A 16 -6.45 -11.37 21.14
C LEU A 16 -7.74 -11.86 20.47
N VAL A 17 -8.83 -11.99 21.25
CA VAL A 17 -10.14 -12.42 20.73
C VAL A 17 -10.66 -11.43 19.69
N TYR A 18 -10.56 -10.13 19.97
CA TYR A 18 -10.97 -9.09 19.01
C TYR A 18 -10.19 -9.20 17.70
N SER A 19 -8.86 -9.31 17.78
CA SER A 19 -8.00 -9.44 16.60
C SER A 19 -8.32 -10.71 15.80
N PHE A 20 -8.59 -11.81 16.51
CA PHE A 20 -8.97 -13.08 15.89
C PHE A 20 -10.29 -12.96 15.12
N VAL A 21 -11.35 -12.43 15.74
CA VAL A 21 -12.65 -12.26 15.10
C VAL A 21 -12.54 -11.36 13.87
N VAL A 22 -11.84 -10.23 13.99
CA VAL A 22 -11.66 -9.28 12.90
C VAL A 22 -10.88 -9.91 11.73
N ASP A 23 -9.81 -10.66 12.00
CA ASP A 23 -9.01 -11.28 10.93
C ASP A 23 -9.73 -12.46 10.27
N VAL A 24 -10.52 -13.24 11.01
CA VAL A 24 -11.41 -14.26 10.44
C VAL A 24 -12.43 -13.62 9.50
N ILE A 25 -13.11 -12.55 9.93
CA ILE A 25 -14.11 -11.85 9.09
C ILE A 25 -13.47 -11.33 7.80
N LYS A 26 -12.29 -10.70 7.87
CA LYS A 26 -11.57 -10.22 6.67
C LYS A 26 -11.24 -11.35 5.72
N LEU A 27 -10.74 -12.47 6.22
CA LEU A 27 -10.29 -13.59 5.40
C LEU A 27 -11.48 -14.30 4.75
N VAL A 28 -12.55 -14.56 5.51
CA VAL A 28 -13.80 -15.11 4.97
C VAL A 28 -14.36 -14.21 3.88
N SER A 29 -14.47 -12.90 4.12
CA SER A 29 -14.93 -11.94 3.11
C SER A 29 -14.05 -11.95 1.85
N PHE A 30 -12.72 -11.98 2.02
CA PHE A 30 -11.78 -12.05 0.91
C PHE A 30 -11.95 -13.34 0.08
N ILE A 31 -12.07 -14.50 0.73
CA ILE A 31 -12.27 -15.78 0.04
C ILE A 31 -13.61 -15.81 -0.66
N THR A 32 -14.70 -15.35 -0.05
CA THR A 32 -16.02 -15.34 -0.69
C THR A 32 -16.01 -14.52 -1.98
N VAL A 33 -15.40 -13.33 -1.97
CA VAL A 33 -15.27 -12.49 -3.18
C VAL A 33 -14.35 -13.14 -4.21
N PHE A 34 -13.21 -13.69 -3.78
CA PHE A 34 -12.26 -14.32 -4.70
C PHE A 34 -12.84 -15.57 -5.35
N LEU A 35 -13.55 -16.41 -4.58
CA LEU A 35 -14.22 -17.61 -5.09
C LEU A 35 -15.28 -17.24 -6.13
N SER A 36 -16.10 -16.22 -5.83
CA SER A 36 -17.12 -15.73 -6.77
C SER A 36 -16.52 -15.20 -8.08
N LEU A 37 -15.29 -14.71 -8.07
CA LEU A 37 -14.61 -14.17 -9.25
C LEU A 37 -13.89 -15.25 -10.07
N PHE A 38 -13.32 -16.28 -9.43
CA PHE A 38 -12.42 -17.24 -10.09
C PHE A 38 -12.99 -18.66 -10.24
N LEU A 39 -13.89 -19.09 -9.36
CA LEU A 39 -14.35 -20.47 -9.29
C LEU A 39 -15.87 -20.51 -9.23
N HIS A 40 -16.50 -20.49 -10.41
CA HIS A 40 -17.96 -20.56 -10.54
C HIS A 40 -18.55 -21.88 -9.98
N THR A 41 -17.74 -22.93 -9.80
CA THR A 41 -18.23 -24.31 -9.60
C THR A 41 -17.73 -25.02 -8.34
N THR A 42 -16.95 -24.39 -7.47
CA THR A 42 -16.43 -25.06 -6.27
C THR A 42 -17.36 -24.91 -5.08
N THR A 43 -17.93 -26.03 -4.62
CA THR A 43 -18.67 -26.10 -3.36
C THR A 43 -17.72 -25.95 -2.17
N ILE A 44 -17.95 -24.94 -1.32
CA ILE A 44 -17.17 -24.77 -0.08
C ILE A 44 -17.63 -25.84 0.93
N ASN A 45 -16.76 -26.80 1.23
CA ASN A 45 -17.00 -27.74 2.33
C ASN A 45 -16.75 -27.08 3.69
N LEU A 46 -17.54 -27.44 4.71
CA LEU A 46 -17.37 -26.97 6.09
C LEU A 46 -15.95 -27.23 6.64
N LEU A 47 -15.33 -28.34 6.22
CA LEU A 47 -13.95 -28.67 6.58
C LEU A 47 -12.97 -27.59 6.09
N PHE A 48 -13.15 -27.09 4.87
CA PHE A 48 -12.29 -26.03 4.31
C PHE A 48 -12.37 -24.75 5.15
N LEU A 49 -13.57 -24.35 5.60
CA LEU A 49 -13.76 -23.21 6.50
C LEU A 49 -13.07 -23.43 7.85
N PHE A 50 -13.16 -24.63 8.42
CA PHE A 50 -12.51 -24.95 9.69
C PHE A 50 -10.99 -24.82 9.61
N PHE A 51 -10.38 -25.33 8.54
CA PHE A 51 -8.95 -25.21 8.30
C PHE A 51 -8.50 -23.75 8.13
N ILE A 52 -9.27 -22.93 7.42
CA ILE A 52 -9.01 -21.49 7.28
C ILE A 52 -8.98 -20.82 8.66
N VAL A 53 -9.97 -21.09 9.50
CA VAL A 53 -10.03 -20.53 10.86
C VAL A 53 -8.81 -20.97 11.68
N GLY A 54 -8.38 -22.23 11.54
CA GLY A 54 -7.16 -22.73 12.17
C GLY A 54 -5.88 -22.03 11.68
N ILE A 55 -5.78 -21.75 10.38
CA ILE A 55 -4.66 -20.97 9.82
C ILE A 55 -4.63 -19.55 10.39
N VAL A 56 -5.80 -18.89 10.52
CA VAL A 56 -5.90 -17.55 11.12
C VAL A 56 -5.48 -17.58 12.59
N ALA A 57 -5.98 -18.55 13.36
CA ALA A 57 -5.62 -18.72 14.76
C ALA A 57 -4.10 -18.87 14.90
N TYR A 58 -3.48 -19.69 14.05
CA TYR A 58 -2.04 -19.89 14.05
C TYR A 58 -1.27 -18.61 13.69
N ASN A 59 -1.64 -17.90 12.64
CA ASN A 59 -0.98 -16.65 12.25
C ASN A 59 -1.00 -15.62 13.39
N LEU A 60 -2.13 -15.54 14.10
CA LEU A 60 -2.28 -14.67 15.25
C LEU A 60 -1.41 -15.11 16.43
N LEU A 61 -1.35 -16.40 16.75
CA LEU A 61 -0.48 -16.94 17.81
C LEU A 61 1.01 -16.71 17.50
N MET A 62 1.42 -16.86 16.25
CA MET A 62 2.80 -16.56 15.84
C MET A 62 3.11 -15.06 15.95
N LYS A 63 2.18 -14.19 15.53
CA LYS A 63 2.34 -12.74 15.76
C LYS A 63 2.45 -12.43 17.25
N TRP A 64 1.73 -13.15 18.10
CA TRP A 64 1.82 -12.99 19.55
C TRP A 64 3.20 -13.37 20.08
N ILE A 65 3.83 -14.41 19.53
CA ILE A 65 5.19 -14.81 19.93
C ILE A 65 6.21 -13.71 19.62
N GLU A 66 6.02 -12.91 18.56
CA GLU A 66 6.92 -11.79 18.23
C GLU A 66 7.06 -10.77 19.38
N GLN A 67 6.08 -10.69 20.30
CA GLN A 67 6.12 -9.79 21.48
C GLN A 67 7.23 -10.11 22.48
N TRP A 68 7.78 -11.33 22.42
CA TRP A 68 8.82 -11.84 23.33
C TRP A 68 10.19 -11.93 22.67
N LEU A 69 10.37 -11.36 21.46
CA LEU A 69 11.60 -11.44 20.69
C LEU A 69 12.29 -10.07 20.61
N GLU A 70 13.27 -9.87 21.48
CA GLU A 70 14.13 -8.67 21.50
C GLU A 70 15.09 -8.61 20.28
N ASN A 71 15.65 -9.75 19.90
CA ASN A 71 16.74 -9.80 18.93
C ASN A 71 16.24 -9.67 17.48
N PRO A 72 16.78 -8.72 16.68
CA PRO A 72 16.30 -8.47 15.31
C PRO A 72 16.51 -9.67 14.38
N VAL A 73 17.59 -10.44 14.58
CA VAL A 73 17.87 -11.66 13.81
C VAL A 73 16.89 -12.77 14.15
N GLN A 74 16.55 -12.96 15.43
CA GLN A 74 15.55 -13.94 15.85
C GLN A 74 14.18 -13.59 15.29
N LEU A 75 13.83 -12.30 15.29
CA LEU A 75 12.58 -11.79 14.77
C LEU A 75 12.49 -11.96 13.24
N LEU A 76 13.58 -11.73 12.50
CA LEU A 76 13.63 -12.02 11.07
C LEU A 76 13.44 -13.52 10.77
N LEU A 77 14.17 -14.38 11.48
CA LEU A 77 14.07 -15.84 11.32
C LEU A 77 12.66 -16.35 11.66
N HIS A 78 12.06 -15.84 12.74
CA HIS A 78 10.69 -16.18 13.12
C HIS A 78 9.68 -15.73 12.05
N ARG A 79 9.84 -14.52 11.48
CA ARG A 79 8.99 -14.02 10.39
C ARG A 79 9.12 -14.84 9.11
N LEU A 80 10.34 -15.24 8.74
CA LEU A 80 10.57 -16.12 7.60
C LEU A 80 9.92 -17.49 7.84
N ASN A 81 10.13 -18.07 9.03
CA ASN A 81 9.52 -19.34 9.40
C ASN A 81 7.98 -19.26 9.32
N ARG A 82 7.38 -18.22 9.89
CA ARG A 82 5.94 -17.97 9.80
C ARG A 82 5.47 -17.89 8.34
N PHE A 83 6.21 -17.18 7.49
CA PHE A 83 5.87 -17.05 6.07
C PHE A 83 5.91 -18.40 5.34
N PHE A 84 6.97 -19.18 5.51
CA PHE A 84 7.08 -20.50 4.89
C PHE A 84 6.00 -21.47 5.39
N LEU A 85 5.73 -21.49 6.69
CA LEU A 85 4.72 -22.38 7.28
C LEU A 85 3.32 -22.03 6.77
N LEU A 86 2.98 -20.73 6.70
CA LEU A 86 1.72 -20.27 6.12
C LEU A 86 1.62 -20.61 4.63
N TYR A 87 2.71 -20.41 3.88
CA TYR A 87 2.77 -20.76 2.46
C TYR A 87 2.52 -22.26 2.23
N PHE A 88 3.19 -23.14 2.97
CA PHE A 88 2.99 -24.59 2.86
C PHE A 88 1.57 -25.00 3.26
N MET A 89 1.00 -24.42 4.33
CA MET A 89 -0.40 -24.67 4.71
C MET A 89 -1.37 -24.32 3.58
N CYS A 90 -1.23 -23.11 3.02
CA CYS A 90 -2.07 -22.68 1.91
C CYS A 90 -1.87 -23.56 0.68
N TYR A 91 -0.63 -23.89 0.33
CA TYR A 91 -0.30 -24.74 -0.82
C TYR A 91 -0.97 -26.12 -0.73
N PHE A 92 -0.78 -26.82 0.40
CA PHE A 92 -1.39 -28.15 0.59
C PHE A 92 -2.91 -28.10 0.68
N MET A 93 -3.48 -27.00 1.20
CA MET A 93 -4.92 -26.78 1.20
C MET A 93 -5.48 -26.65 -0.23
N PHE A 94 -4.76 -25.99 -1.14
CA PHE A 94 -5.18 -25.86 -2.54
C PHE A 94 -4.97 -27.13 -3.36
N THR A 95 -3.97 -27.96 -3.03
CA THR A 95 -3.76 -29.26 -3.69
C THR A 95 -4.68 -30.36 -3.15
N ASN A 96 -5.59 -30.06 -2.20
CA ASN A 96 -6.50 -31.01 -1.55
C ASN A 96 -5.80 -32.15 -0.77
N GLU A 97 -4.56 -31.92 -0.34
CA GLU A 97 -3.72 -32.90 0.35
C GLU A 97 -3.82 -32.74 1.88
N TRP A 98 -4.98 -33.10 2.43
CA TRP A 98 -5.39 -32.81 3.82
C TRP A 98 -4.46 -33.38 4.89
N ILE A 99 -3.82 -34.52 4.63
CA ILE A 99 -2.91 -35.18 5.58
C ILE A 99 -1.70 -34.28 5.85
N TYR A 100 -1.13 -33.67 4.81
CA TYR A 100 0.03 -32.78 4.94
C TYR A 100 -0.35 -31.47 5.65
N VAL A 101 -1.58 -30.96 5.44
CA VAL A 101 -2.08 -29.81 6.21
C VAL A 101 -2.11 -30.11 7.70
N LEU A 102 -2.61 -31.28 8.10
CA LEU A 102 -2.67 -31.71 9.51
C LEU A 102 -1.28 -31.92 10.12
N ILE A 103 -0.34 -32.50 9.38
CA ILE A 103 1.05 -32.68 9.83
C ILE A 103 1.70 -31.31 10.08
N VAL A 104 1.56 -30.39 9.12
CA VAL A 104 2.11 -29.04 9.25
C VAL A 104 1.45 -28.32 10.43
N MET A 105 0.13 -28.35 10.58
CA MET A 105 -0.57 -27.78 11.75
C MET A 105 -0.09 -28.36 13.09
N SER A 106 0.17 -29.66 13.15
CA SER A 106 0.65 -30.32 14.36
C SER A 106 2.06 -29.88 14.75
N LEU A 107 2.99 -29.83 13.78
CA LEU A 107 4.34 -29.29 13.99
C LEU A 107 4.31 -27.85 14.50
N ASN A 108 3.37 -27.06 13.97
CA ASN A 108 3.16 -25.68 14.36
C ASN A 108 2.68 -25.53 15.80
N PHE A 109 1.74 -26.38 16.22
CA PHE A 109 1.26 -26.38 17.60
C PHE A 109 2.38 -26.71 18.59
N VAL A 110 3.25 -27.67 18.26
CA VAL A 110 4.45 -28.01 19.06
C VAL A 110 5.40 -26.82 19.17
N TYR A 111 5.65 -26.11 18.07
CA TYR A 111 6.50 -24.91 18.06
C TYR A 111 5.95 -23.82 19.00
N VAL A 112 4.65 -23.55 18.95
CA VAL A 112 4.00 -22.57 19.82
C VAL A 112 4.13 -22.97 21.29
N ILE A 113 3.85 -24.23 21.65
CA ILE A 113 4.00 -24.73 23.03
C ILE A 113 5.44 -24.58 23.53
N TYR A 114 6.44 -24.91 22.70
CA TYR A 114 7.84 -24.76 23.05
C TYR A 114 8.20 -23.31 23.41
N PHE A 115 7.68 -22.34 22.66
CA PHE A 115 7.90 -20.92 22.92
C PHE A 115 7.17 -20.43 24.17
N PHE A 116 5.91 -20.83 24.39
CA PHE A 116 5.17 -20.48 25.61
C PHE A 116 5.87 -21.00 26.88
N ARG A 117 6.57 -22.14 26.81
CA ARG A 117 7.29 -22.71 27.95
C ARG A 117 8.56 -21.93 28.29
N LYS A 118 9.20 -21.28 27.32
CA LYS A 118 10.31 -20.33 27.55
C LYS A 118 9.72 -19.00 28.02
N ARG A 119 9.45 -18.89 29.32
CA ARG A 119 9.02 -17.63 29.96
C ARG A 119 10.06 -16.52 29.68
N ARG A 120 9.75 -15.64 28.74
CA ARG A 120 10.54 -14.45 28.39
C ARG A 120 9.88 -13.20 28.95
N ILE A 121 10.69 -12.17 29.17
CA ILE A 121 10.23 -10.85 29.58
C ILE A 121 9.55 -10.20 28.37
N LEU A 122 8.47 -9.44 28.62
CA LEU A 122 7.74 -8.72 27.58
C LEU A 122 8.52 -7.46 27.15
N ASP A 123 8.63 -7.25 25.84
CA ASP A 123 9.24 -6.06 25.27
C ASP A 123 8.27 -4.88 25.27
N TRP A 124 8.23 -4.13 26.37
CA TRP A 124 7.35 -2.97 26.52
C TRP A 124 7.57 -1.91 25.44
N HIS A 125 8.83 -1.64 25.06
CA HIS A 125 9.12 -0.67 23.99
C HIS A 125 8.53 -1.10 22.65
N TRP A 126 8.61 -2.40 22.33
CA TRP A 126 8.02 -2.93 21.10
C TRP A 126 6.49 -2.85 21.16
N LEU A 127 5.90 -3.23 22.29
CA LEU A 127 4.45 -3.25 22.47
C LEU A 127 3.83 -1.85 22.38
N ILE A 128 4.48 -0.84 22.99
CA ILE A 128 4.04 0.56 22.91
C ILE A 128 4.08 1.06 21.46
N ASN A 129 5.16 0.77 20.72
CA ASN A 129 5.29 1.18 19.32
C ASN A 129 4.25 0.49 18.41
N GLU A 130 3.94 -0.78 18.65
CA GLU A 130 2.91 -1.52 17.89
C GLU A 130 1.52 -0.97 18.21
N GLU A 131 1.23 -0.63 19.47
CA GLU A 131 -0.05 -0.03 19.88
C GLU A 131 -0.23 1.37 19.29
N GLU A 132 0.81 2.22 19.31
CA GLU A 132 0.78 3.54 18.66
C GLU A 132 0.51 3.41 17.15
N SER A 133 1.14 2.42 16.51
CA SER A 133 0.92 2.11 15.09
C SER A 133 -0.51 1.63 14.81
N ALA A 134 -1.09 0.82 15.71
CA ALA A 134 -2.46 0.35 15.62
C ALA A 134 -3.48 1.50 15.79
N LEU A 135 -3.26 2.39 16.76
CA LEU A 135 -4.07 3.60 16.96
C LEU A 135 -4.04 4.51 15.73
N LEU A 136 -2.85 4.75 15.15
CA LEU A 136 -2.73 5.52 13.92
C LEU A 136 -3.50 4.89 12.75
N ARG A 137 -3.52 3.56 12.64
CA ARG A 137 -4.32 2.86 11.62
C ARG A 137 -5.82 3.05 11.84
N ASN A 138 -6.28 2.98 13.08
CA ASN A 138 -7.68 3.19 13.42
C ASN A 138 -8.10 4.64 13.14
N PHE A 139 -7.27 5.63 13.51
CA PHE A 139 -7.52 7.03 13.18
C PHE A 139 -7.60 7.25 11.66
N LYS A 140 -6.71 6.63 10.87
CA LYS A 140 -6.81 6.70 9.40
C LYS A 140 -8.12 6.15 8.87
N PHE A 141 -8.64 5.08 9.47
CA PHE A 141 -9.94 4.52 9.08
C PHE A 141 -11.08 5.49 9.40
N ILE A 142 -11.08 6.09 10.59
CA ILE A 142 -12.08 7.09 10.99
C ILE A 142 -12.00 8.32 10.07
N ASN A 143 -10.81 8.71 9.64
CA ASN A 143 -10.60 9.83 8.71
C ASN A 143 -11.27 9.65 7.34
N PHE A 144 -11.71 8.44 6.98
CA PHE A 144 -12.53 8.26 5.78
C PHE A 144 -13.97 8.79 5.95
N PHE A 145 -14.43 8.93 7.19
CA PHE A 145 -15.80 9.36 7.51
C PHE A 145 -15.83 10.75 8.15
N ILE A 146 -14.90 11.05 9.05
CA ILE A 146 -14.85 12.29 9.82
C ILE A 146 -13.39 12.72 9.91
N ASP A 147 -13.09 13.98 9.58
CA ASP A 147 -11.74 14.52 9.73
C ASP A 147 -11.32 14.53 11.21
N VAL A 148 -10.35 13.69 11.56
CA VAL A 148 -9.87 13.56 12.94
C VAL A 148 -8.72 14.55 13.17
N PRO A 149 -8.84 15.52 14.11
CA PRO A 149 -7.73 16.39 14.45
C PRO A 149 -6.59 15.56 15.05
N ASN A 150 -5.35 15.82 14.63
CA ASN A 150 -4.10 15.16 15.07
C ASN A 150 -3.60 13.94 14.27
N LEU A 151 -4.14 13.62 13.09
CA LEU A 151 -3.44 12.73 12.17
C LEU A 151 -2.20 13.40 11.59
N LYS A 152 -1.05 13.18 12.23
CA LYS A 152 0.25 13.49 11.63
C LYS A 152 0.40 12.62 10.39
N ARG A 153 0.29 13.24 9.21
CA ARG A 153 0.57 12.55 7.94
C ARG A 153 2.01 12.04 7.98
N SER A 154 2.18 10.76 7.64
CA SER A 154 3.47 10.07 7.80
C SER A 154 4.42 10.50 6.68
N PHE A 155 5.33 11.42 7.01
CA PHE A 155 6.46 11.77 6.14
C PHE A 155 7.60 10.77 6.37
N ARG A 156 7.96 9.99 5.35
CA ARG A 156 9.14 9.10 5.43
C ARG A 156 10.28 9.69 4.61
N ARG A 157 11.44 9.87 5.24
CA ARG A 157 12.65 10.38 4.56
C ARG A 157 13.21 9.28 3.63
N ARG A 158 13.08 9.45 2.32
CA ARG A 158 13.60 8.50 1.31
C ARG A 158 14.88 9.02 0.68
N ARG A 159 16.04 8.75 1.31
CA ARG A 159 17.35 9.27 0.86
C ARG A 159 17.65 8.91 -0.61
N LEU A 160 17.40 7.68 -1.03
CA LEU A 160 17.68 7.22 -2.40
C LEU A 160 16.89 8.01 -3.47
N LEU A 161 15.57 8.10 -3.31
CA LEU A 161 14.72 8.83 -4.27
C LEU A 161 15.02 10.33 -4.28
N THR A 162 15.38 10.92 -3.12
CA THR A 162 15.79 12.33 -3.07
C THR A 162 17.11 12.57 -3.80
N THR A 163 18.07 11.64 -3.74
CA THR A 163 19.35 11.77 -4.46
C THR A 163 19.17 11.62 -5.97
N ILE A 164 18.30 10.71 -6.42
CA ILE A 164 17.95 10.58 -7.85
C ILE A 164 17.29 11.86 -8.35
N LEU A 165 16.37 12.43 -7.56
CA LEU A 165 15.68 13.67 -7.89
C LEU A 165 16.65 14.86 -8.04
N GLN A 166 17.60 14.99 -7.11
CA GLN A 166 18.63 16.04 -7.11
C GLN A 166 19.55 15.95 -8.33
N LYS A 167 19.78 14.75 -8.87
CA LYS A 167 20.58 14.57 -10.09
C LYS A 167 19.78 14.83 -11.37
N CYS A 168 18.48 14.55 -11.37
CA CYS A 168 17.65 14.62 -12.58
C CYS A 168 17.11 16.04 -12.85
N VAL A 169 16.94 16.87 -11.83
CA VAL A 169 16.40 18.24 -11.99
C VAL A 169 17.49 19.28 -11.74
N PRO A 170 17.91 20.06 -12.78
CA PRO A 170 18.89 21.11 -12.59
C PRO A 170 18.33 22.22 -11.69
N TYR A 171 19.16 22.69 -10.75
CA TYR A 171 18.83 23.78 -9.84
C TYR A 171 18.84 25.11 -10.59
N ARG A 172 17.73 25.45 -11.26
CA ARG A 172 17.54 26.72 -11.97
C ARG A 172 16.28 27.41 -11.44
N GLN A 173 16.33 28.75 -11.33
CA GLN A 173 15.24 29.56 -10.79
C GLN A 173 13.92 29.42 -11.60
N SER A 174 14.02 29.05 -12.87
CA SER A 174 12.86 28.77 -13.73
C SER A 174 12.19 27.41 -13.46
N SER A 175 12.89 26.45 -12.86
CA SER A 175 12.43 25.09 -12.56
C SER A 175 12.26 24.79 -11.06
N THR A 176 12.41 25.79 -10.19
CA THR A 176 12.35 25.61 -8.73
C THR A 176 11.04 24.96 -8.26
N PHE A 177 9.90 25.36 -8.83
CA PHE A 177 8.62 24.73 -8.50
C PHE A 177 8.51 23.30 -8.98
N LEU A 178 9.03 22.96 -10.17
CA LEU A 178 9.05 21.58 -10.66
C LEU A 178 9.86 20.68 -9.71
N TYR A 179 11.01 21.18 -9.24
CA TYR A 179 11.82 20.49 -8.23
C TYR A 179 11.05 20.33 -6.91
N LEU A 180 10.40 21.38 -6.43
CA LEU A 180 9.61 21.35 -5.20
C LEU A 180 8.43 20.37 -5.29
N TYR A 181 7.68 20.39 -6.39
CA TYR A 181 6.58 19.46 -6.66
C TYR A 181 7.09 18.01 -6.65
N SER A 182 8.22 17.76 -7.31
CA SER A 182 8.80 16.42 -7.38
C SER A 182 9.33 15.94 -6.04
N LEU A 183 9.93 16.83 -5.24
CA LEU A 183 10.39 16.51 -3.90
C LEU A 183 9.22 16.24 -2.96
N LEU A 184 8.15 17.03 -3.06
CA LEU A 184 6.95 16.86 -2.23
C LEU A 184 6.23 15.56 -2.57
N PHE A 185 6.16 15.20 -3.85
CA PHE A 185 5.61 13.92 -4.31
C PHE A 185 6.40 12.72 -3.78
N VAL A 186 7.73 12.75 -3.86
CA VAL A 186 8.59 11.68 -3.33
C VAL A 186 8.50 11.56 -1.80
N ARG A 187 8.32 12.70 -1.11
CA ARG A 187 8.30 12.76 0.36
C ARG A 187 6.92 12.45 0.95
N HIS A 188 5.84 12.78 0.25
CA HIS A 188 4.49 12.35 0.63
C HIS A 188 4.28 10.88 0.27
N ASN A 189 4.25 10.05 1.30
CA ASN A 189 4.06 8.61 1.14
C ASN A 189 2.75 8.27 0.42
N ASP A 190 1.66 8.96 0.75
CA ASP A 190 0.33 8.56 0.28
C ASP A 190 0.23 8.66 -1.24
N TYR A 191 0.71 9.76 -1.85
CA TYR A 191 0.70 9.94 -3.31
C TYR A 191 1.72 9.04 -4.03
N PHE A 192 2.93 8.89 -3.48
CA PHE A 192 3.95 8.03 -4.11
C PHE A 192 3.56 6.55 -4.07
N TYR A 193 3.07 6.04 -2.93
CA TYR A 193 2.64 4.66 -2.83
C TYR A 193 1.39 4.38 -3.68
N LEU A 194 0.48 5.34 -3.76
CA LEU A 194 -0.67 5.27 -4.66
C LEU A 194 -0.22 5.17 -6.12
N TYR A 195 0.70 6.02 -6.56
CA TYR A 195 1.28 5.96 -7.91
C TYR A 195 1.95 4.61 -8.20
N LEU A 196 2.78 4.12 -7.27
CA LEU A 196 3.48 2.85 -7.42
C LEU A 196 2.49 1.68 -7.48
N ARG A 197 1.46 1.67 -6.61
CA ARG A 197 0.42 0.64 -6.58
C ARG A 197 -0.36 0.58 -7.88
N LEU A 198 -0.82 1.73 -8.39
CA LEU A 198 -1.55 1.79 -9.66
C LEU A 198 -0.67 1.33 -10.83
N THR A 199 0.62 1.71 -10.82
CA THR A 199 1.58 1.28 -11.84
C THR A 199 1.82 -0.24 -11.80
N ALA A 200 1.98 -0.82 -10.60
CA ALA A 200 2.14 -2.26 -10.44
C ALA A 200 0.90 -3.04 -10.92
N ILE A 201 -0.31 -2.59 -10.55
CA ILE A 201 -1.57 -3.16 -11.05
C ILE A 201 -1.62 -3.05 -12.58
N GLY A 202 -1.23 -1.91 -13.15
CA GLY A 202 -1.20 -1.72 -14.59
C GLY A 202 -0.24 -2.65 -15.32
N ILE A 203 0.95 -2.90 -14.77
CA ILE A 203 1.91 -3.86 -15.34
C ILE A 203 1.28 -5.27 -15.35
N VAL A 204 0.69 -5.69 -14.23
CA VAL A 204 0.05 -7.02 -14.11
C VAL A 204 -1.11 -7.17 -15.10
N VAL A 205 -1.97 -6.15 -15.23
CA VAL A 205 -3.11 -6.17 -16.16
C VAL A 205 -2.65 -6.20 -17.62
N ASN A 206 -1.65 -5.39 -17.99
CA ASN A 206 -1.11 -5.42 -19.36
C ASN A 206 -0.44 -6.76 -19.68
N TYR A 207 0.19 -7.40 -18.70
CA TYR A 207 0.75 -8.74 -18.86
C TYR A 207 -0.33 -9.82 -19.02
N ALA A 208 -1.40 -9.75 -18.22
CA ALA A 208 -2.50 -10.72 -18.28
C ALA A 208 -3.37 -10.58 -19.54
N MET A 209 -3.51 -9.38 -20.08
CA MET A 209 -4.34 -9.08 -21.25
C MET A 209 -3.57 -8.28 -22.32
N PRO A 210 -2.69 -8.92 -23.11
CA PRO A 210 -1.82 -8.22 -24.06
C PRO A 210 -2.57 -7.51 -25.19
N THR A 211 -3.74 -8.00 -25.61
CA THR A 211 -4.51 -7.45 -26.74
C THR A 211 -5.43 -6.28 -26.34
N SER A 212 -5.97 -6.28 -25.11
CA SER A 212 -6.94 -5.27 -24.61
C SER A 212 -6.40 -4.38 -23.49
N GLY A 213 -5.17 -4.63 -23.01
CA GLY A 213 -4.55 -3.92 -21.88
C GLY A 213 -4.41 -2.40 -22.08
N TRP A 214 -4.41 -1.92 -23.33
CA TRP A 214 -4.31 -0.50 -23.65
C TRP A 214 -5.46 0.35 -23.06
N VAL A 215 -6.68 -0.19 -22.98
CA VAL A 215 -7.84 0.50 -22.36
C VAL A 215 -7.62 0.69 -20.86
N PHE A 216 -7.10 -0.34 -20.20
CA PHE A 216 -6.76 -0.27 -18.77
C PHE A 216 -5.60 0.70 -18.52
N THR A 217 -4.63 0.77 -19.43
CA THR A 217 -3.55 1.77 -19.34
C THR A 217 -4.09 3.20 -19.38
N LEU A 218 -5.04 3.50 -20.25
CA LEU A 218 -5.71 4.82 -20.29
C LEU A 218 -6.46 5.11 -18.99
N LEU A 219 -7.20 4.12 -18.46
CA LEU A 219 -7.93 4.25 -17.21
C LEU A 219 -6.98 4.53 -16.03
N ILE A 220 -5.85 3.82 -15.97
CA ILE A 220 -4.84 4.00 -14.92
C ILE A 220 -4.21 5.38 -15.00
N LEU A 221 -3.86 5.85 -16.20
CA LEU A 221 -3.34 7.20 -16.40
C LEU A 221 -4.35 8.26 -15.95
N TYR A 222 -5.64 8.07 -16.26
CA TYR A 222 -6.72 8.95 -15.80
C TYR A 222 -6.87 8.95 -14.27
N MET A 223 -6.85 7.77 -13.64
CA MET A 223 -6.95 7.63 -12.19
C MET A 223 -5.76 8.27 -11.48
N THR A 224 -4.53 7.99 -11.92
CA THR A 224 -3.33 8.64 -11.37
C THR A 224 -3.41 10.15 -11.53
N GLY A 225 -3.73 10.63 -12.73
CA GLY A 225 -3.82 12.06 -13.01
C GLY A 225 -4.82 12.75 -12.09
N SER A 226 -6.01 12.17 -11.92
CA SER A 226 -7.05 12.68 -11.02
C SER A 226 -6.65 12.64 -9.55
N GLN A 227 -5.93 11.60 -9.12
CA GLN A 227 -5.46 11.43 -7.74
C GLN A 227 -4.28 12.34 -7.38
N VAL A 228 -3.52 12.84 -8.38
CA VAL A 228 -2.41 13.78 -8.16
C VAL A 228 -2.89 15.24 -8.08
N ILE A 229 -4.07 15.58 -8.60
CA ILE A 229 -4.62 16.96 -8.55
C ILE A 229 -4.66 17.54 -7.12
N PRO A 230 -5.14 16.83 -6.08
CA PRO A 230 -5.20 17.37 -4.71
C PRO A 230 -3.84 17.80 -4.14
N LEU A 231 -2.73 17.28 -4.67
CA LEU A 231 -1.36 17.66 -4.27
C LEU A 231 -1.09 19.17 -4.39
N GLN A 232 -1.80 19.86 -5.30
CA GLN A 232 -1.66 21.30 -5.49
C GLN A 232 -2.04 22.10 -4.24
N HIS A 233 -3.03 21.63 -3.46
CA HIS A 233 -3.57 22.35 -2.31
C HIS A 233 -2.60 22.30 -1.12
N GLU A 234 -1.93 21.18 -0.94
CA GLU A 234 -0.90 20.96 0.09
C GLU A 234 0.30 21.89 -0.12
N LEU A 235 0.68 22.09 -1.38
CA LEU A 235 1.78 23.00 -1.70
C LEU A 235 1.38 24.46 -1.62
N LYS A 236 0.09 24.82 -1.79
CA LYS A 236 -0.35 26.22 -1.66
C LYS A 236 0.05 26.80 -0.30
N GLN A 237 -0.03 26.00 0.78
CA GLN A 237 0.38 26.43 2.12
C GLN A 237 1.89 26.68 2.25
N ILE A 238 2.73 25.85 1.62
CA ILE A 238 4.20 25.97 1.68
C ILE A 238 4.72 27.02 0.69
N VAL A 239 4.09 27.12 -0.48
CA VAL A 239 4.48 28.02 -1.58
C VAL A 239 4.11 29.48 -1.28
N LEU A 240 3.13 29.75 -0.43
CA LEU A 240 2.81 31.11 0.06
C LEU A 240 4.02 31.82 0.71
N LEU A 241 5.01 31.07 1.20
CA LEU A 241 6.24 31.62 1.77
C LEU A 241 7.24 32.13 0.73
N TYR A 242 7.06 31.82 -0.56
CA TYR A 242 8.02 32.17 -1.62
C TYR A 242 7.44 33.15 -2.64
N PRO A 243 8.06 34.34 -2.85
CA PRO A 243 7.50 35.39 -3.70
C PRO A 243 7.81 35.14 -5.19
N ILE A 244 7.00 34.32 -5.86
CA ILE A 244 7.05 34.13 -7.33
C ILE A 244 5.64 34.36 -7.92
N PRO A 245 5.51 34.88 -9.15
CA PRO A 245 4.23 35.01 -9.87
C PRO A 245 3.38 33.73 -9.90
N LYS A 246 2.08 33.90 -9.63
CA LYS A 246 1.07 32.81 -9.61
C LYS A 246 0.93 32.04 -10.93
N SER A 247 1.27 32.67 -12.06
CA SER A 247 1.28 32.02 -13.39
C SER A 247 2.32 30.90 -13.46
N GLN A 248 3.53 31.15 -12.94
CA GLN A 248 4.62 30.18 -12.97
C GLN A 248 4.34 28.95 -12.10
N ILE A 249 3.52 29.08 -11.06
CA ILE A 249 3.10 27.97 -10.19
C ILE A 249 2.23 26.98 -10.96
N LYS A 250 1.21 27.48 -11.69
CA LYS A 250 0.30 26.64 -12.49
C LYS A 250 1.05 25.90 -13.59
N ASP A 251 1.90 26.61 -14.33
CA ASP A 251 2.67 26.03 -15.44
C ASP A 251 3.66 24.96 -14.94
N SER A 252 4.29 25.21 -13.79
CA SER A 252 5.19 24.24 -13.17
C SER A 252 4.45 23.01 -12.68
N PHE A 253 3.23 23.16 -12.15
CA PHE A 253 2.39 22.03 -11.76
C PHE A 253 1.95 21.20 -12.96
N LEU A 254 1.50 21.85 -14.05
CA LEU A 254 1.12 21.15 -15.28
C LEU A 254 2.29 20.37 -15.87
N LYS A 255 3.49 20.99 -15.93
CA LYS A 255 4.72 20.30 -16.35
C LYS A 255 5.06 19.11 -15.46
N PHE A 256 4.91 19.25 -14.15
CA PHE A 256 5.14 18.17 -13.20
C PHE A 256 4.19 16.98 -13.41
N VAL A 257 2.88 17.24 -13.50
CA VAL A 257 1.87 16.18 -13.76
C VAL A 257 2.14 15.50 -15.09
N LEU A 258 2.49 16.27 -16.12
CA LEU A 258 2.86 15.77 -17.44
C LEU A 258 4.06 14.81 -17.36
N VAL A 259 5.15 15.21 -16.69
CA VAL A 259 6.35 14.37 -16.55
C VAL A 259 6.05 13.07 -15.81
N ILE A 260 5.24 13.12 -14.74
CA ILE A 260 4.85 11.90 -14.00
C ILE A 260 4.00 10.97 -14.85
N LEU A 261 2.99 11.48 -15.57
CA LEU A 261 2.12 10.64 -16.39
C LEU A 261 2.88 10.04 -17.58
N TYR A 262 3.80 10.79 -18.19
CA TYR A 262 4.68 10.24 -19.23
C TYR A 262 5.63 9.17 -18.68
N ALA A 263 6.22 9.39 -17.51
CA ALA A 263 7.03 8.38 -16.85
C ALA A 263 6.21 7.11 -16.56
N GLN A 264 4.96 7.25 -16.10
CA GLN A 264 4.06 6.12 -15.86
C GLN A 264 3.74 5.38 -17.15
N CYS A 265 3.40 6.11 -18.21
CA CYS A 265 3.13 5.56 -19.53
C CYS A 265 4.33 4.74 -20.01
N PHE A 266 5.54 5.29 -19.92
CA PHE A 266 6.76 4.58 -20.32
C PHE A 266 6.98 3.30 -19.51
N ILE A 267 6.81 3.35 -18.19
CA ILE A 267 6.96 2.18 -17.31
C ILE A 267 5.93 1.09 -17.65
N LEU A 268 4.68 1.45 -17.97
CA LEU A 268 3.63 0.49 -18.32
C LEU A 268 3.89 -0.23 -19.64
N TYR A 269 4.47 0.47 -20.63
CA TYR A 269 4.79 -0.12 -21.94
C TYR A 269 6.17 -0.78 -22.02
N PHE A 270 7.08 -0.49 -21.08
CA PHE A 270 8.44 -1.06 -21.04
C PHE A 270 8.47 -2.60 -21.13
N PRO A 271 7.63 -3.37 -20.40
CA PRO A 271 7.63 -4.83 -20.49
C PRO A 271 7.18 -5.36 -21.86
N MET A 272 6.30 -4.63 -22.55
CA MET A 272 5.75 -5.03 -23.85
C MET A 272 6.73 -4.78 -25.01
N PHE A 273 7.75 -3.93 -24.80
CA PHE A 273 8.73 -3.59 -25.83
C PHE A 273 9.52 -4.80 -26.34
N MET A 274 9.63 -5.87 -25.54
CA MET A 274 10.29 -7.12 -25.93
C MET A 274 9.59 -7.84 -27.10
N GLN A 275 8.32 -7.55 -27.36
CA GLN A 275 7.52 -8.20 -28.41
C GLN A 275 7.36 -7.37 -29.70
N PHE A 276 8.09 -6.24 -29.84
CA PHE A 276 8.16 -5.35 -31.02
C PHE A 276 7.06 -5.58 -32.07
N SER A 277 5.84 -5.18 -31.74
CA SER A 277 4.69 -5.21 -32.64
C SER A 277 4.29 -3.78 -33.00
N THR A 278 3.87 -3.56 -34.25
CA THR A 278 3.36 -2.27 -34.74
C THR A 278 2.16 -1.76 -33.93
N ALA A 279 1.38 -2.68 -33.34
CA ALA A 279 0.27 -2.35 -32.46
C ALA A 279 0.72 -1.62 -31.17
N ILE A 280 1.89 -1.99 -30.62
CA ILE A 280 2.40 -1.40 -29.37
C ILE A 280 2.79 0.07 -29.60
N LEU A 281 3.40 0.36 -30.75
CA LEU A 281 3.73 1.74 -31.13
C LEU A 281 2.47 2.60 -31.25
N PHE A 282 1.41 2.04 -31.86
CA PHE A 282 0.13 2.72 -31.97
C PHE A 282 -0.50 3.02 -30.59
N TYR A 283 -0.49 2.04 -29.68
CA TYR A 283 -1.00 2.25 -28.31
C TYR A 283 -0.19 3.27 -27.52
N LEU A 284 1.14 3.28 -27.67
CA LEU A 284 2.01 4.27 -27.02
C LEU A 284 1.69 5.68 -27.52
N VAL A 285 1.50 5.87 -28.84
CA VAL A 285 1.12 7.16 -29.42
C VAL A 285 -0.25 7.63 -28.92
N ILE A 286 -1.25 6.74 -28.87
CA ILE A 286 -2.58 7.06 -28.33
C ILE A 286 -2.48 7.48 -26.86
N SER A 287 -1.77 6.72 -26.04
CA SER A 287 -1.60 7.01 -24.61
C SER A 287 -0.83 8.32 -24.39
N SER A 288 0.20 8.59 -25.20
CA SER A 288 0.93 9.86 -25.18
C SER A 288 0.04 11.05 -25.51
N LEU A 289 -0.79 10.92 -26.55
CA LEU A 289 -1.75 11.94 -26.96
C LEU A 289 -2.82 12.16 -25.88
N PHE A 290 -3.31 11.08 -25.27
CA PHE A 290 -4.24 11.14 -24.16
C PHE A 290 -3.66 11.89 -22.97
N VAL A 291 -2.41 11.63 -22.58
CA VAL A 291 -1.72 12.36 -21.49
C VAL A 291 -1.66 13.85 -21.81
N TYR A 292 -1.27 14.23 -23.02
CA TYR A 292 -1.20 15.64 -23.43
C TYR A 292 -2.57 16.34 -23.33
N VAL A 293 -3.61 15.72 -23.91
CA VAL A 293 -4.98 16.26 -23.89
C VAL A 293 -5.52 16.33 -22.47
N PHE A 294 -5.30 15.30 -21.66
CA PHE A 294 -5.77 15.25 -20.27
C PHE A 294 -5.14 16.36 -19.43
N VAL A 295 -3.82 16.55 -19.53
CA VAL A 295 -3.13 17.61 -18.77
C VAL A 295 -3.60 19.00 -19.21
N TYR A 296 -3.62 19.27 -20.52
CA TYR A 296 -3.90 20.62 -21.00
C TYR A 296 -5.40 20.99 -20.93
N LYS A 297 -6.31 20.03 -21.13
CA LYS A 297 -7.76 20.30 -21.15
C LYS A 297 -8.43 20.06 -19.80
N TYR A 298 -8.12 18.95 -19.13
CA TYR A 298 -8.77 18.58 -17.86
C TYR A 298 -8.05 19.18 -16.65
N VAL A 299 -6.74 18.96 -16.54
CA VAL A 299 -5.97 19.44 -15.39
C VAL A 299 -5.87 20.97 -15.39
N SER A 300 -5.60 21.63 -16.52
CA SER A 300 -5.59 23.10 -16.61
C SER A 300 -6.91 23.74 -16.13
N LYS A 301 -8.06 23.15 -16.48
CA LYS A 301 -9.39 23.63 -16.07
C LYS A 301 -9.61 23.49 -14.56
N ARG A 302 -9.07 22.42 -13.94
CA ARG A 302 -9.13 22.18 -12.48
C ARG A 302 -8.08 22.95 -11.68
N VAL A 303 -6.99 23.37 -12.33
CA VAL A 303 -5.88 24.16 -11.74
C VAL A 303 -6.17 25.66 -11.79
N ASN A 304 -7.32 26.07 -12.33
CA ASN A 304 -7.72 27.47 -12.31
C ASN A 304 -8.06 27.95 -10.89
N VAL A 305 -7.07 28.62 -10.29
CA VAL A 305 -7.13 29.52 -9.12
C VAL A 305 -8.07 30.72 -9.35
N SER A 306 -9.22 30.55 -9.99
CA SER A 306 -10.22 31.60 -10.12
C SER A 306 -11.50 31.18 -9.42
N GLY A 307 -11.77 31.80 -8.26
CA GLY A 307 -13.15 31.97 -7.79
C GLY A 307 -13.67 31.05 -6.67
N SER A 308 -12.88 30.70 -5.66
CA SER A 308 -13.47 30.51 -4.32
C SER A 308 -12.71 31.35 -3.29
N THR A 309 -13.06 32.64 -3.33
CA THR A 309 -13.28 33.49 -2.15
C THR A 309 -13.42 32.66 -0.87
N PHE A 310 -12.58 32.86 0.16
CA PHE A 310 -12.88 33.88 1.17
C PHE A 310 -14.39 34.06 1.38
N LYS A 311 -15.03 33.07 1.99
CA LYS A 311 -16.10 33.25 2.97
C LYS A 311 -15.67 32.34 4.12
N GLU A 312 -14.92 32.95 5.03
CA GLU A 312 -15.32 33.19 6.43
C GLU A 312 -15.15 31.92 7.26
#